data_AF-A0A0A9W0L3-F1
#
_entry.id   AF-A0A0A9W0L3-F1
#
_cell.length_a   1.000
_cell.length_b   1.000
_cell.length_c   1.000
_cell.angle_alpha   90.00
_cell.angle_beta   90.00
_cell.angle_gamma   90.00
#
_symmetry.space_group_name_H-M   'P 1'
#
loop_
_entity.id
_entity.type
_entity.pdbx_description
1 polymer ?
#
loop_
_entity_poly.entity_id
_entity_poly.type
_entity_poly.pdbx_seq_one_letter_code
_entity_poly.pdbx_strand_id
1 'polypeptide(L)'
;MLLCWGEGHGSAIHDHADSHCFMKVMQGSLSEVRFSWPEKTSSSEGESEGKSDEETEDDLKPMMELSRTLLPTDGVCYINDSMGLHRVENTSYSDTAVSLHLYCPPFEECSVFNQRTGHRSKAKVTFWSRYGNKPNVEEERPPEDN
;
A
#
# COMPACT_ATOMS: atom_id res chain seq x y z
N MET A 1 12.63 -3.16 7.23
CA MET A 1 11.76 -3.21 8.43
C MET A 1 11.07 -4.56 8.52
N LEU A 2 10.62 -4.98 9.70
CA LEU A 2 9.76 -6.16 9.87
C LEU A 2 8.31 -5.70 10.02
N LEU A 3 7.39 -6.36 9.31
CA LEU A 3 5.95 -6.22 9.51
C LEU A 3 5.42 -7.50 10.17
N CYS A 4 4.59 -7.31 11.19
CA CYS A 4 3.95 -8.39 11.93
C CYS A 4 2.45 -8.39 11.64
N TRP A 5 1.95 -9.53 11.19
CA TRP A 5 0.59 -9.70 10.71
C TRP A 5 -0.16 -10.64 11.66
N GLY A 6 -1.16 -10.09 12.36
CA GLY A 6 -2.14 -10.89 13.10
C GLY A 6 -3.01 -11.71 12.16
N GLU A 7 -3.83 -12.58 12.73
CA GLU A 7 -4.84 -13.36 12.01
C GLU A 7 -5.78 -12.42 11.24
N GLY A 8 -5.97 -12.67 9.95
CA GLY A 8 -6.82 -11.85 9.07
C GLY A 8 -6.34 -10.41 8.80
N HIS A 9 -5.17 -9.99 9.29
CA HIS A 9 -4.65 -8.64 9.02
C HIS A 9 -4.32 -8.48 7.54
N GLY A 10 -4.64 -7.31 6.98
CA GLY A 10 -4.25 -6.95 5.62
C GLY A 10 -3.96 -5.45 5.50
N SER A 11 -3.11 -5.10 4.54
CA SER A 11 -2.84 -3.71 4.20
C SER A 11 -3.98 -3.09 3.38
N ALA A 12 -3.98 -1.77 3.23
CA ALA A 12 -4.68 -1.15 2.12
C ALA A 12 -4.00 -1.53 0.78
N ILE A 13 -4.68 -1.24 -0.34
CA ILE A 13 -4.00 -1.19 -1.64
C ILE A 13 -3.11 0.05 -1.63
N HIS A 14 -1.82 -0.06 -1.97
CA HIS A 14 -0.89 1.06 -1.87
C HIS A 14 0.21 1.04 -2.95
N ASP A 15 0.80 2.22 -3.13
CA ASP A 15 2.02 2.45 -3.92
C ASP A 15 3.28 2.39 -3.04
N HIS A 16 4.45 2.64 -3.65
CA HIS A 16 5.77 2.59 -3.02
C HIS A 16 6.55 3.90 -3.13
N ALA A 17 5.89 5.01 -3.46
CA ALA A 17 6.50 6.34 -3.54
C ALA A 17 7.83 6.35 -4.33
N ASP A 18 7.78 5.83 -5.56
CA ASP A 18 8.90 5.69 -6.49
C ASP A 18 10.11 4.90 -5.93
N SER A 19 9.86 4.06 -4.92
CA SER A 19 10.88 3.23 -4.27
C SER A 19 10.78 1.77 -4.69
N HIS A 20 11.92 1.07 -4.64
CA HIS A 20 11.96 -0.38 -4.76
C HIS A 20 11.48 -1.03 -3.46
N CYS A 21 10.59 -2.01 -3.55
CA CYS A 21 10.13 -2.81 -2.43
C CYS A 21 10.49 -4.29 -2.63
N PHE A 22 11.22 -4.85 -1.66
CA PHE A 22 11.47 -6.28 -1.55
C PHE A 22 10.78 -6.79 -0.30
N MET A 23 9.99 -7.85 -0.41
CA MET A 23 9.35 -8.51 0.72
C MET A 23 9.77 -9.97 0.76
N LYS A 24 10.26 -10.43 1.91
CA LYS A 24 10.50 -11.86 2.21
C LYS A 24 9.62 -12.29 3.38
N VAL A 25 8.89 -13.39 3.22
CA VAL A 25 8.13 -13.99 4.32
C VAL A 25 9.09 -14.71 5.26
N MET A 26 9.10 -14.31 6.53
CA MET A 26 9.98 -14.85 7.58
C MET A 26 9.27 -15.90 8.44
N GLN A 27 7.94 -15.79 8.57
CA GLN A 27 7.09 -16.74 9.29
C GLN A 27 5.68 -16.73 8.68
N GLY A 28 5.02 -17.88 8.65
CA GLY A 28 3.64 -18.02 8.18
C GLY A 28 3.55 -17.96 6.65
N SER A 29 2.44 -17.43 6.15
CA SER A 29 2.24 -17.16 4.73
C SER A 29 1.49 -15.85 4.53
N LEU A 30 1.72 -15.22 3.38
CA LEU A 30 1.07 -13.96 3.01
C LEU A 30 0.55 -14.04 1.57
N SER A 31 -0.64 -13.49 1.34
CA SER A 31 -1.20 -13.31 0.00
C SER A 31 -0.82 -11.92 -0.52
N GLU A 32 -0.05 -11.86 -1.61
CA GLU A 32 0.13 -10.64 -2.40
C GLU A 32 -0.97 -10.56 -3.46
N VAL A 33 -1.67 -9.44 -3.51
CA VAL A 33 -2.68 -9.13 -4.53
C VAL A 33 -2.25 -7.88 -5.27
N ARG A 34 -2.01 -7.98 -6.58
CA ARG A 34 -1.58 -6.85 -7.41
C ARG A 34 -2.75 -6.22 -8.13
N PHE A 35 -2.71 -4.91 -8.27
CA PHE A 35 -3.73 -4.10 -8.92
C PHE A 35 -3.12 -3.21 -10.00
N SER A 36 -3.88 -2.93 -11.05
CA SER A 36 -3.55 -1.85 -11.97
C SER A 36 -3.73 -0.49 -11.28
N TRP A 37 -3.09 0.52 -11.84
CA TRP A 37 -3.39 1.90 -11.49
C TRP A 37 -4.86 2.23 -11.83
N PRO A 38 -5.53 3.12 -11.06
CA PRO A 38 -6.90 3.54 -11.36
C PRO A 38 -6.99 4.19 -12.75
N GLU A 39 -8.01 3.81 -13.52
CA GLU A 39 -8.31 4.42 -14.82
C GLU A 39 -9.45 5.43 -14.69
N LYS A 40 -9.41 6.48 -15.52
CA LYS A 40 -10.54 7.39 -15.69
C LYS A 40 -11.70 6.69 -16.42
N THR A 41 -12.93 6.96 -16.02
CA THR A 41 -14.12 6.68 -16.83
C THR A 41 -14.05 7.61 -18.03
N SER A 42 -13.81 7.06 -19.22
CA SER A 42 -13.96 7.83 -20.45
C SER A 42 -15.41 8.27 -20.57
N SER A 43 -15.69 9.56 -20.34
CA SER A 43 -16.88 10.17 -20.92
C SER A 43 -16.79 9.94 -22.43
N SER A 44 -17.84 9.35 -22.99
CA SER A 44 -17.96 9.06 -24.41
C SER A 44 -17.52 10.24 -25.28
N GLU A 45 -16.75 9.93 -26.32
CA GLU A 45 -16.30 10.79 -27.43
C GLU A 45 -17.15 12.04 -27.66
N GLY A 46 -16.53 13.20 -27.45
CA GLY A 46 -17.10 14.50 -27.76
C GLY A 46 -16.07 15.60 -27.50
N GLU A 47 -15.43 16.05 -28.57
CA GLU A 47 -14.45 17.14 -28.57
C GLU A 47 -14.97 18.37 -27.81
N SER A 48 -14.21 18.84 -26.83
CA SER A 48 -14.08 20.28 -26.57
C SER A 48 -12.75 20.55 -25.89
N GLU A 49 -11.86 21.17 -26.66
CA GLU A 49 -10.63 21.77 -26.20
C GLU A 49 -10.93 22.81 -25.11
N GLY A 50 -10.17 22.73 -24.01
CA GLY A 50 -10.00 23.81 -23.04
C GLY A 50 -10.95 23.77 -21.84
N LYS A 51 -10.45 23.30 -20.68
CA LYS A 51 -10.41 24.06 -19.40
C LYS A 51 -9.86 23.24 -18.23
N SER A 52 -8.91 23.89 -17.54
CA SER A 52 -8.51 23.82 -16.12
C SER A 52 -8.16 22.47 -15.48
N ASP A 53 -6.93 22.41 -14.98
CA ASP A 53 -6.32 21.38 -14.12
C ASP A 53 -6.97 21.26 -12.72
N GLU A 54 -8.30 21.17 -12.65
CA GLU A 54 -9.00 20.77 -11.43
C GLU A 54 -9.50 19.34 -11.63
N GLU A 55 -8.62 18.39 -11.26
CA GLU A 55 -8.87 16.95 -11.32
C GLU A 55 -9.96 16.56 -10.30
N THR A 56 -11.22 16.50 -10.73
CA THR A 56 -12.28 15.96 -9.88
C THR A 56 -12.12 14.45 -9.77
N GLU A 57 -11.89 13.95 -8.55
CA GLU A 57 -11.70 12.53 -8.25
C GLU A 57 -12.92 11.65 -8.63
N ASP A 58 -14.08 12.22 -8.94
CA ASP A 58 -15.35 11.50 -9.16
C ASP A 58 -15.42 10.58 -10.39
N ASP A 59 -14.48 10.69 -11.34
CA ASP A 59 -14.51 9.93 -12.60
C ASP A 59 -13.55 8.73 -12.63
N LEU A 60 -13.29 8.07 -11.49
CA LEU A 60 -12.41 6.90 -11.43
C LEU A 60 -13.19 5.58 -11.45
N LYS A 61 -12.64 4.58 -12.16
CA LYS A 61 -13.16 3.20 -12.19
C LYS A 61 -12.72 2.41 -10.95
N PRO A 62 -13.47 1.36 -10.57
CA PRO A 62 -13.01 0.36 -9.62
C PRO A 62 -11.66 -0.24 -10.04
N MET A 63 -10.79 -0.51 -9.08
CA MET A 63 -9.46 -1.05 -9.33
C MET A 63 -9.54 -2.51 -9.78
N MET A 64 -8.75 -2.87 -10.79
CA MET A 64 -8.69 -4.23 -11.34
C MET A 64 -7.57 -5.04 -10.66
N GLU A 65 -7.92 -6.21 -10.12
CA GLU A 65 -6.94 -7.20 -9.66
C GLU A 65 -6.23 -7.83 -10.88
N LEU A 66 -4.91 -7.74 -10.91
CA LEU A 66 -4.06 -8.30 -11.95
C LEU A 66 -3.64 -9.74 -11.63
N SER A 67 -3.31 -10.00 -10.36
CA SER A 67 -2.83 -11.30 -9.92
C SER A 67 -2.93 -11.45 -8.41
N ARG A 68 -3.06 -12.69 -7.95
CA ARG A 68 -2.96 -13.08 -6.54
C ARG A 68 -1.96 -14.21 -6.38
N THR A 69 -1.05 -14.09 -5.42
CA THR A 69 0.01 -15.07 -5.17
C THR A 69 0.14 -15.33 -3.68
N LEU A 70 0.08 -16.60 -3.29
CA LEU A 70 0.37 -17.03 -1.93
C LEU A 70 1.87 -17.24 -1.77
N LEU A 71 2.49 -16.49 -0.87
CA LEU A 71 3.90 -16.57 -0.53
C LEU A 71 4.04 -17.39 0.76
N PRO A 72 4.63 -18.60 0.71
CA PRO A 72 4.94 -19.37 1.91
C PRO A 72 6.16 -18.78 2.63
N THR A 73 6.48 -19.29 3.83
CA THR A 73 7.75 -19.02 4.50
C THR A 73 8.91 -19.12 3.52
N ASP A 74 9.85 -18.19 3.64
CA ASP A 74 11.00 -17.96 2.76
C ASP A 74 10.69 -17.44 1.35
N GLY A 75 9.42 -17.39 0.94
CA GLY A 75 8.99 -16.77 -0.30
C GLY A 75 9.38 -15.29 -0.38
N VAL A 76 9.74 -14.84 -1.58
CA VAL A 76 10.18 -13.46 -1.84
C VAL A 76 9.33 -12.89 -2.97
N CYS A 77 8.90 -11.64 -2.83
CA CYS A 77 8.37 -10.85 -3.94
C CYS A 77 9.09 -9.50 -4.07
N TYR A 78 8.96 -8.91 -5.25
CA TYR A 78 9.49 -7.60 -5.61
C TYR A 78 8.41 -6.79 -6.30
N ILE A 79 8.31 -5.51 -5.97
CA ILE A 79 7.42 -4.56 -6.61
C ILE A 79 8.03 -3.14 -6.60
N ASN A 80 7.66 -2.36 -7.60
CA ASN A 80 7.79 -0.91 -7.63
C ASN A 80 6.58 -0.33 -8.39
N ASP A 81 6.46 0.99 -8.43
CA ASP A 81 5.29 1.68 -8.98
C ASP A 81 5.07 1.43 -10.49
N SER A 82 6.13 1.10 -11.24
CA SER A 82 6.01 0.72 -12.66
C SER A 82 5.34 -0.65 -12.88
N MET A 83 5.29 -1.49 -11.85
CA MET A 83 4.67 -2.82 -11.90
C MET A 83 3.21 -2.81 -11.42
N GLY A 84 2.75 -1.70 -10.86
CA GLY A 84 1.41 -1.53 -10.31
C GLY A 84 1.39 -1.36 -8.79
N LEU A 85 0.21 -1.57 -8.24
CA LEU A 85 -0.10 -1.41 -6.82
C LEU A 85 -0.27 -2.78 -6.18
N HIS A 86 -0.17 -2.89 -4.86
CA HIS A 86 -0.51 -4.16 -4.21
C HIS A 86 -1.18 -4.03 -2.84
N ARG A 87 -1.77 -5.13 -2.42
CA ARG A 87 -2.24 -5.40 -1.07
C ARG A 87 -1.59 -6.68 -0.56
N VAL A 88 -1.15 -6.68 0.68
CA VAL A 88 -0.56 -7.84 1.35
C VAL A 88 -1.48 -8.24 2.51
N GLU A 89 -1.84 -9.52 2.57
CA GLU A 89 -2.84 -10.04 3.50
C GLU A 89 -2.33 -11.31 4.19
N ASN A 90 -2.47 -11.40 5.51
CA ASN A 90 -2.46 -12.68 6.21
C ASN A 90 -3.86 -13.27 6.13
N THR A 91 -4.05 -14.23 5.23
CA THR A 91 -5.34 -14.89 5.03
C THR A 91 -5.60 -16.02 6.04
N SER A 92 -4.66 -16.31 6.95
CA SER A 92 -4.87 -17.29 8.01
C SER A 92 -5.76 -16.70 9.11
N TYR A 93 -6.66 -17.54 9.63
CA TYR A 93 -7.53 -17.26 10.78
C TYR A 93 -7.01 -17.92 12.07
N SER A 94 -5.86 -18.58 12.01
CA SER A 94 -5.28 -19.33 13.14
C SER A 94 -3.79 -19.08 13.34
N ASP A 95 -3.12 -18.48 12.36
CA ASP A 95 -1.67 -18.32 12.36
C ASP A 95 -1.29 -16.86 12.10
N THR A 96 -0.25 -16.42 12.79
CA THR A 96 0.39 -15.13 12.53
C THR A 96 1.44 -15.25 11.42
N ALA A 97 1.74 -14.13 10.77
CA ALA A 97 2.81 -14.04 9.79
C ALA A 97 3.76 -12.89 10.10
N VAL A 98 5.00 -13.01 9.61
CA VAL A 98 6.03 -11.97 9.71
C VAL A 98 6.72 -11.83 8.37
N SER A 99 6.91 -10.60 7.90
CA SER A 99 7.65 -10.32 6.67
C SER A 99 8.77 -9.31 6.89
N LEU A 100 9.88 -9.50 6.19
CA LEU A 100 10.99 -8.56 6.08
C LEU A 100 10.83 -7.72 4.81
N HIS A 101 10.74 -6.40 4.98
CA HIS A 101 10.63 -5.43 3.90
C HIS A 101 11.92 -4.61 3.77
N LEU A 102 12.40 -4.41 2.54
CA LEU A 102 13.47 -3.47 2.21
C LEU A 102 12.93 -2.46 1.20
N TYR A 103 13.04 -1.18 1.54
CA TYR A 103 12.70 -0.07 0.66
C TYR A 103 13.95 0.71 0.24
N CYS A 104 14.08 1.04 -1.03
CA CYS A 104 15.20 1.81 -1.56
C CYS A 104 14.76 2.72 -2.72
N PRO A 105 14.84 4.06 -2.60
CA PRO A 105 15.16 4.81 -1.38
C PRO A 105 14.12 4.59 -0.25
N PRO A 106 14.40 5.00 1.00
CA PRO A 106 13.37 5.05 2.04
C PRO A 106 12.39 6.20 1.80
N PHE A 107 11.15 6.04 2.26
CA PHE A 107 10.09 7.05 2.23
C PHE A 107 9.31 7.08 3.55
N GLU A 108 8.60 8.19 3.80
CA GLU A 108 7.78 8.38 5.01
C GLU A 108 6.27 8.46 4.72
N GLU A 109 5.90 8.59 3.46
CA GLU A 109 4.52 8.68 3.00
C GLU A 109 4.34 7.84 1.74
N CYS A 110 3.22 7.13 1.66
CA CYS A 110 2.75 6.49 0.45
C CYS A 110 1.30 6.89 0.19
N SER A 111 0.77 6.45 -0.94
CA SER A 111 -0.64 6.60 -1.25
C SER A 111 -1.38 5.29 -1.06
N VAL A 112 -2.56 5.35 -0.47
CA VAL A 112 -3.48 4.22 -0.32
C VAL A 112 -4.71 4.42 -1.20
N PHE A 113 -5.29 3.33 -1.68
CA PHE A 113 -6.34 3.37 -2.70
C PHE A 113 -7.59 2.62 -2.24
N ASN A 114 -8.74 3.20 -2.53
CA ASN A 114 -10.03 2.56 -2.37
C ASN A 114 -10.29 1.63 -3.56
N GLN A 115 -10.41 0.33 -3.31
CA GLN A 115 -10.61 -0.65 -4.38
C GLN A 115 -11.87 -0.40 -5.23
N ARG A 116 -12.95 0.11 -4.63
CA ARG A 116 -14.24 0.29 -5.32
C ARG A 116 -14.29 1.54 -6.17
N THR A 117 -13.61 2.60 -5.76
CA THR A 117 -13.70 3.91 -6.42
C THR A 117 -12.42 4.29 -7.15
N GLY A 118 -11.29 3.66 -6.85
CA GLY A 118 -9.98 4.07 -7.37
C GLY A 118 -9.41 5.32 -6.68
N HIS A 119 -10.18 5.98 -5.80
CA HIS A 119 -9.74 7.17 -5.07
C HIS A 119 -8.52 6.89 -4.23
N ARG A 120 -7.63 7.87 -4.19
CA ARG A 120 -6.34 7.81 -3.53
C ARG A 120 -6.30 8.78 -2.37
N SER A 121 -5.74 8.38 -1.24
CA SER A 121 -5.39 9.29 -0.15
C SER A 121 -3.94 9.11 0.27
N LYS A 122 -3.33 10.16 0.81
CA LYS A 122 -1.97 10.10 1.37
C LYS A 122 -1.99 9.50 2.76
N ALA A 123 -1.02 8.63 3.04
CA ALA A 123 -0.86 7.95 4.30
C ALA A 123 0.59 8.05 4.78
N LYS A 124 0.78 8.68 5.95
CA LYS A 124 2.07 8.70 6.64
C LYS A 124 2.36 7.34 7.24
N VAL A 125 3.50 6.76 6.89
CA VAL A 125 3.95 5.48 7.46
C VAL A 125 4.57 5.74 8.83
N THR A 126 4.10 5.02 9.84
CA THR A 126 4.61 5.12 11.20
C THR A 126 5.29 3.82 11.64
N PHE A 127 6.26 3.93 12.54
CA PHE A 127 6.95 2.77 13.09
C PHE A 127 6.40 2.45 14.48
N TRP A 128 5.84 1.24 14.64
CA TRP A 128 5.44 0.75 15.96
C TRP A 128 6.63 0.62 16.92
N SER A 129 7.80 0.25 16.40
CA SER A 129 9.06 0.21 17.13
C SER A 129 10.23 0.52 16.20
N ARG A 130 11.34 1.01 16.77
CA ARG A 130 12.61 1.21 16.08
C ARG A 130 13.72 0.52 16.87
N TYR A 131 14.48 -0.33 16.18
CA TYR A 131 15.61 -1.08 16.77
C TYR A 131 15.23 -1.88 18.04
N GLY A 132 14.02 -2.42 18.09
CA GLY A 132 13.52 -3.20 19.23
C GLY A 132 12.89 -2.38 20.36
N ASN A 133 12.87 -1.04 20.27
CA ASN A 133 12.30 -0.16 21.28
C ASN A 133 11.03 0.53 20.76
N LYS A 134 9.99 0.62 21.60
CA LYS A 134 8.77 1.37 21.28
C LYS A 134 9.01 2.86 21.50
N PRO A 135 8.72 3.75 20.52
CA PRO A 135 8.87 5.18 20.70
C PRO A 135 7.92 5.69 21.79
N ASN A 136 8.37 6.69 22.54
CA ASN A 136 7.57 7.31 23.60
C ASN A 136 6.55 8.26 22.94
N VAL A 137 5.26 7.90 23.00
CA VAL A 137 4.18 8.55 22.23
C VAL A 137 3.98 10.03 22.59
N GLU A 138 4.53 10.48 23.73
CA GLU A 138 4.44 11.87 24.18
C GLU A 138 5.44 12.82 23.47
N GLU A 139 6.56 12.32 22.93
CA GLU A 139 7.60 13.16 22.33
C GLU A 139 7.38 13.48 20.83
N GLU A 140 6.48 12.76 20.16
CA GLU A 140 6.21 12.93 18.72
C GLU A 140 4.90 13.68 18.40
N ARG A 141 4.17 14.18 19.40
CA ARG A 141 3.00 15.04 19.15
C ARG A 141 3.48 16.42 18.69
N PRO A 142 3.00 16.95 17.55
CA PRO A 142 3.21 18.37 17.25
C PRO A 142 2.63 19.20 18.41
N PRO A 143 3.27 20.32 18.80
CA PRO A 143 2.72 21.18 19.83
C PRO A 143 1.28 21.54 19.46
N GLU A 144 0.36 21.36 20.41
CA GLU A 144 -1.02 21.81 20.24
C GLU A 144 -0.97 23.34 20.12
N ASP A 145 -1.28 23.86 18.92
CA ASP A 145 -1.52 25.28 18.73
C ASP A 145 -2.71 25.67 19.60
N ASN A 146 -2.43 26.43 20.65
CA ASN A 146 -3.38 26.93 21.63
C ASN A 146 -3.85 28.34 21.24
#